data_AF-A0A7L4AF89-F1
#
_entry.id   AF-A0A7L4AF89-F1
#
_cell.length_a   1.000
_cell.length_b   1.000
_cell.length_c   1.000
_cell.angle_alpha   90.00
_cell.angle_beta   90.00
_cell.angle_gamma   90.00
#
_symmetry.space_group_name_H-M   'P 1'
#
loop_
_entity.id
_entity.type
_entity.pdbx_description
1 polymer ?
#
loop_
_entity_poly.entity_id
_entity_poly.type
_entity_poly.pdbx_seq_one_letter_code
_entity_poly.pdbx_strand_id
1 'polypeptide(L)'
;AGASNVKPLDAVKILDLTRVLAGPFATMILGDLGAEVIKVERPGAGDDTRAWGPPFAGTESIYFLSVNRNKKSIAINMKDSKGAKLIREVCFDSMQTVPVFCSLSVLGYGQTGPMVQRGGYDSIAAAVSGLMHITG
;
A
#
# COMPACT_ATOMS: atom_id res chain seq x y z
N ALA A 1 -18.06 -11.74 -30.99
CA ALA A 1 -18.80 -11.54 -29.73
C ALA A 1 -17.78 -11.19 -28.66
N GLY A 2 -17.91 -10.02 -28.03
CA GLY A 2 -16.87 -9.42 -27.20
C GLY A 2 -16.63 -10.21 -25.90
N ALA A 3 -15.36 -10.44 -25.58
CA ALA A 3 -14.97 -10.91 -24.27
C ALA A 3 -15.56 -9.95 -23.22
N SER A 4 -16.25 -10.48 -22.21
CA SER A 4 -16.70 -9.70 -21.07
C SER A 4 -15.51 -8.93 -20.51
N ASN A 5 -15.61 -7.60 -20.44
CA ASN A 5 -14.53 -6.68 -20.08
C ASN A 5 -14.22 -6.69 -18.56
N VAL A 6 -14.27 -7.89 -17.96
CA VAL A 6 -14.10 -8.14 -16.53
C VAL A 6 -12.60 -8.19 -16.25
N LYS A 7 -12.11 -7.32 -15.37
CA LYS A 7 -10.71 -7.34 -14.96
C LYS A 7 -10.48 -8.46 -13.93
N PRO A 8 -9.24 -8.98 -13.82
CA PRO A 8 -8.95 -10.13 -12.96
C PRO A 8 -9.34 -9.96 -11.49
N LEU A 9 -9.37 -8.72 -10.97
CA LEU A 9 -9.64 -8.43 -9.56
C LEU A 9 -10.86 -7.53 -9.32
N ASP A 10 -11.81 -7.42 -10.27
CA ASP A 10 -12.98 -6.52 -10.16
C ASP A 10 -13.83 -6.70 -8.89
N ALA A 11 -13.84 -7.91 -8.30
CA ALA A 11 -14.59 -8.22 -7.08
C ALA A 11 -13.76 -8.11 -5.78
N VAL A 12 -12.50 -7.67 -5.87
CA VAL A 12 -11.58 -7.62 -4.73
C VAL A 12 -11.52 -6.20 -4.17
N LYS A 13 -11.78 -6.07 -2.87
CA LYS A 13 -11.60 -4.84 -2.11
C LYS A 13 -10.35 -4.94 -1.25
N ILE A 14 -9.50 -3.92 -1.30
CA ILE A 14 -8.22 -3.87 -0.59
C ILE A 14 -8.19 -2.64 0.29
N LEU A 15 -7.88 -2.85 1.56
CA LEU A 15 -7.50 -1.79 2.46
C LEU A 15 -5.97 -1.65 2.48
N ASP A 16 -5.46 -0.60 1.86
CA ASP A 16 -4.03 -0.32 1.77
C ASP A 16 -3.57 0.48 3.01
N LEU A 17 -2.98 -0.21 3.97
CA LEU A 17 -2.36 0.36 5.17
C LEU A 17 -0.86 0.63 5.00
N THR A 18 -0.34 0.50 3.77
CA THR A 18 1.08 0.56 3.49
C THR A 18 1.56 2.00 3.25
N ARG A 19 2.87 2.19 3.38
CA ARG A 19 3.55 3.48 3.22
C ARG A 19 4.80 3.33 2.37
N VAL A 20 5.32 4.46 1.89
CA VAL A 20 6.59 4.55 1.17
C VAL A 20 6.51 3.93 -0.23
N LEU A 21 7.13 2.77 -0.46
CA LEU A 21 7.33 2.25 -1.82
C LEU A 21 6.79 0.84 -2.02
N ALA A 22 7.36 -0.16 -1.35
CA ALA A 22 7.12 -1.56 -1.69
C ALA A 22 5.65 -1.98 -1.53
N GLY A 23 5.02 -1.58 -0.43
CA GLY A 23 3.59 -1.84 -0.19
C GLY A 23 2.68 -1.04 -1.13
N PRO A 24 2.87 0.28 -1.29
CA PRO A 24 2.08 1.06 -2.24
C PRO A 24 2.20 0.56 -3.67
N PHE A 25 3.38 0.14 -4.10
CA PHE A 25 3.63 -0.44 -5.41
C PHE A 25 2.86 -1.76 -5.60
N ALA A 26 2.91 -2.67 -4.62
CA ALA A 26 2.18 -3.92 -4.67
C ALA A 26 0.66 -3.70 -4.79
N THR A 27 0.09 -2.82 -3.95
CA THR A 27 -1.35 -2.53 -3.97
C THR A 27 -1.77 -1.73 -5.19
N MET A 28 -0.90 -0.91 -5.76
CA MET A 28 -1.14 -0.23 -7.04
C MET A 28 -1.29 -1.24 -8.18
N ILE A 29 -0.42 -2.25 -8.26
CA ILE A 29 -0.56 -3.32 -9.27
C ILE A 29 -1.92 -4.03 -9.11
N LEU A 30 -2.35 -4.30 -7.88
CA LEU A 30 -3.66 -4.91 -7.64
C LEU A 30 -4.82 -4.00 -8.09
N GLY A 31 -4.70 -2.69 -7.87
CA GLY A 31 -5.64 -1.70 -8.41
C GLY A 31 -5.65 -1.62 -9.94
N ASP A 32 -4.48 -1.70 -10.57
CA ASP A 32 -4.35 -1.76 -12.04
C ASP A 32 -5.07 -3.01 -12.60
N LEU A 33 -5.08 -4.11 -11.86
CA LEU A 33 -5.80 -5.36 -12.18
C LEU A 33 -7.30 -5.33 -11.84
N GLY A 34 -7.83 -4.21 -11.36
CA GLY A 34 -9.26 -3.99 -11.12
C GLY A 34 -9.72 -4.00 -9.68
N ALA A 35 -8.83 -4.25 -8.71
CA ALA A 35 -9.22 -4.21 -7.31
C ALA A 35 -9.65 -2.80 -6.88
N GLU A 36 -10.67 -2.71 -6.03
CA GLU A 36 -10.98 -1.46 -5.34
C GLU A 36 -9.99 -1.26 -4.20
N VAL A 37 -9.05 -0.34 -4.36
CA VAL A 37 -8.02 -0.05 -3.35
C VAL A 37 -8.36 1.23 -2.60
N ILE A 38 -8.49 1.13 -1.28
CA ILE A 38 -8.70 2.24 -0.37
C ILE A 38 -7.45 2.39 0.50
N LYS A 39 -6.66 3.43 0.24
CA LYS A 39 -5.49 3.78 1.04
C LYS A 39 -5.91 4.51 2.31
N VAL A 40 -5.46 4.02 3.45
CA VAL A 40 -5.70 4.65 4.75
C VAL A 40 -4.46 5.42 5.17
N GLU A 41 -4.61 6.71 5.38
CA GLU A 41 -3.50 7.60 5.65
C GLU A 41 -3.64 8.34 6.99
N ARG A 42 -2.53 8.91 7.45
CA ARG A 42 -2.52 9.71 8.68
C ARG A 42 -3.22 11.05 8.43
N PRO A 43 -4.16 11.47 9.29
CA PRO A 43 -4.72 12.82 9.23
C PRO A 43 -3.62 13.90 9.27
N GLY A 44 -3.78 14.92 8.44
CA GLY A 44 -2.86 16.06 8.32
C GLY A 44 -1.56 15.79 7.55
N ALA A 45 -0.96 14.61 7.70
CA ALA A 45 0.37 14.30 7.12
C ALA A 45 0.32 13.37 5.90
N GLY A 46 -0.58 12.39 5.90
CA GLY A 46 -0.65 11.37 4.85
C GLY A 46 0.47 10.32 4.89
N ASP A 47 0.70 9.68 3.75
CA ASP A 47 1.92 8.93 3.41
C ASP A 47 3.15 9.86 3.39
N ASP A 48 4.30 9.41 3.89
CA ASP A 48 5.53 10.22 3.93
C ASP A 48 5.95 10.68 2.54
N THR A 49 5.71 9.85 1.53
CA THR A 49 6.09 10.15 0.13
C THR A 49 5.34 11.34 -0.45
N ARG A 50 4.21 11.79 0.12
CA ARG A 50 3.52 13.00 -0.33
C ARG A 50 4.40 14.25 -0.25
N ALA A 51 5.32 14.29 0.72
CA ALA A 51 6.25 15.39 0.92
C ALA A 51 7.63 15.15 0.27
N TRP A 52 7.90 13.97 -0.28
CA TRP A 52 9.21 13.62 -0.81
C TRP A 52 9.35 14.08 -2.26
N GLY A 53 10.29 14.98 -2.51
CA GLY A 53 10.67 15.42 -3.85
C GLY A 53 11.99 16.20 -3.79
N PRO A 54 12.41 16.85 -4.88
CA PRO A 54 11.77 16.92 -6.21
C PRO A 54 11.83 15.59 -7.00
N PRO A 55 11.05 15.45 -8.11
CA PRO A 55 10.14 16.44 -8.69
C PRO A 55 8.74 16.47 -8.06
N PHE A 56 8.07 17.61 -8.19
CA PHE A 56 6.67 17.82 -7.78
C PHE A 56 5.81 18.19 -9.00
N ALA A 57 4.56 17.70 -9.03
CA ALA A 57 3.50 18.18 -9.93
C ALA A 57 2.56 19.08 -9.12
N GLY A 58 2.74 20.40 -9.23
CA GLY A 58 2.06 21.35 -8.35
C GLY A 58 2.50 21.14 -6.90
N THR A 59 1.54 20.86 -6.01
CA THR A 59 1.80 20.58 -4.59
C THR A 59 2.04 19.10 -4.28
N GLU A 60 1.85 18.21 -5.27
CA GLU A 60 1.93 16.76 -5.07
C GLU A 60 3.30 16.21 -5.47
N SER A 61 3.84 15.32 -4.65
CA SER A 61 5.06 14.57 -4.97
C SER A 61 4.84 13.63 -6.16
N ILE A 62 5.73 13.67 -7.15
CA ILE A 62 5.75 12.67 -8.23
C ILE A 62 6.02 11.27 -7.69
N TYR A 63 6.81 11.16 -6.61
CA TYR A 63 7.05 9.88 -5.94
C TYR A 63 5.72 9.28 -5.50
N PHE A 64 4.92 10.04 -4.73
CA PHE A 64 3.62 9.57 -4.26
C PHE A 64 2.69 9.21 -5.44
N LEU A 65 2.59 10.08 -6.44
CA LEU A 65 1.71 9.87 -7.59
C LEU A 65 2.10 8.62 -8.40
N SER A 66 3.40 8.32 -8.52
CA SER A 66 3.90 7.19 -9.30
C SER A 66 3.46 5.81 -8.78
N VAL A 67 3.20 5.70 -7.45
CA VAL A 67 2.87 4.43 -6.78
C VAL A 67 1.50 4.41 -6.09
N ASN A 68 0.63 5.39 -6.35
CA ASN A 68 -0.71 5.47 -5.75
C ASN A 68 -1.85 5.80 -6.74
N ARG A 69 -1.61 5.68 -8.05
CA ARG A 69 -2.72 5.73 -9.04
C ARG A 69 -3.73 4.59 -8.79
N ASN A 70 -4.96 4.77 -9.28
CA ASN A 70 -6.08 3.83 -9.12
C ASN A 70 -6.48 3.54 -7.67
N LYS A 71 -6.05 4.36 -6.70
CA LYS A 71 -6.44 4.25 -5.30
C LYS A 71 -7.35 5.40 -4.88
N LYS A 72 -8.34 5.08 -4.07
CA LYS A 72 -9.04 6.06 -3.22
C LYS A 72 -8.22 6.31 -1.96
N SER A 73 -8.35 7.48 -1.35
CA SER A 73 -7.63 7.82 -0.11
C SER A 73 -8.61 8.31 0.96
N ILE A 74 -8.42 7.82 2.19
CA ILE A 74 -9.11 8.30 3.39
C ILE A 74 -8.09 8.55 4.50
N ALA A 75 -8.31 9.60 5.29
CA ALA A 75 -7.47 9.93 6.43
C ALA A 75 -8.13 9.43 7.73
N ILE A 76 -7.53 8.45 8.41
CA ILE A 76 -8.04 7.90 9.67
C ILE A 76 -6.90 7.74 10.67
N ASN A 77 -7.11 8.25 11.88
CA ASN A 77 -6.19 8.00 12.99
C ASN A 77 -6.41 6.59 13.57
N MET A 78 -5.54 5.64 13.21
CA MET A 78 -5.64 4.24 13.63
C MET A 78 -5.31 3.99 15.11
N LYS A 79 -4.71 4.99 15.79
CA LYS A 79 -4.41 4.89 17.22
C LYS A 79 -5.64 5.15 18.09
N ASP A 80 -6.67 5.77 17.53
CA ASP A 80 -7.96 5.97 18.19
C ASP A 80 -8.82 4.72 18.01
N SER A 81 -9.49 4.27 19.07
CA SER A 81 -10.45 3.16 19.03
C SER A 81 -11.58 3.43 18.03
N LYS A 82 -11.99 4.70 17.87
CA LYS A 82 -12.96 5.11 16.84
C LYS A 82 -12.42 4.90 15.43
N GLY A 83 -11.16 5.26 15.19
CA GLY A 83 -10.51 5.06 13.89
C GLY A 83 -10.34 3.59 13.54
N ALA A 84 -9.94 2.77 14.51
CA ALA A 84 -9.88 1.32 14.35
C ALA A 84 -11.25 0.69 14.07
N LYS A 85 -12.34 1.27 14.60
CA LYS A 85 -13.71 0.84 14.29
C LYS A 85 -14.11 1.23 12.87
N LEU A 86 -13.88 2.48 12.47
CA LEU A 86 -14.18 2.98 11.13
C LEU A 86 -13.49 2.15 10.04
N ILE A 87 -12.22 1.79 10.25
CA ILE A 87 -11.48 0.94 9.31
C ILE A 87 -12.19 -0.39 9.06
N ARG A 88 -12.65 -1.02 10.14
CA ARG A 88 -13.40 -2.27 10.03
C ARG A 88 -14.68 -2.04 9.27
N GLU A 89 -15.44 -1.01 9.62
CA GLU A 89 -16.69 -0.64 8.93
C GLU A 89 -16.45 -0.45 7.42
N VAL A 90 -15.42 0.31 7.01
CA VAL A 90 -15.07 0.52 5.59
C VAL A 90 -14.73 -0.80 4.86
N CYS A 91 -14.09 -1.76 5.54
CA CYS A 91 -13.85 -3.08 4.99
C CYS A 91 -15.15 -3.85 4.73
N PHE A 92 -16.18 -3.67 5.57
CA PHE A 92 -17.43 -4.43 5.53
C PHE A 92 -18.56 -3.75 4.73
N ASP A 93 -18.50 -2.43 4.53
CA ASP A 93 -19.64 -1.57 4.11
C ASP A 93 -20.22 -1.81 2.70
N SER A 94 -19.96 -2.96 2.07
CA SER A 94 -20.48 -3.28 0.73
C SER A 94 -20.57 -4.77 0.45
N MET A 95 -20.39 -5.61 1.47
CA MET A 95 -20.27 -7.05 1.30
C MET A 95 -21.64 -7.73 1.40
N GLN A 96 -22.14 -8.24 0.27
CA GLN A 96 -23.35 -9.07 0.22
C GLN A 96 -23.11 -10.51 0.70
N THR A 97 -21.85 -10.94 0.73
CA THR A 97 -21.43 -12.30 1.08
C THR A 97 -20.43 -12.29 2.24
N VAL A 98 -20.23 -13.46 2.88
CA VAL A 98 -19.24 -13.62 3.95
C VAL A 98 -17.84 -13.38 3.38
N PRO A 99 -17.06 -12.40 3.89
CA PRO A 99 -15.72 -12.13 3.38
C PRO A 99 -14.72 -13.22 3.73
N VAL A 100 -13.85 -13.53 2.77
CA VAL A 100 -12.57 -14.20 3.03
C VAL A 100 -11.51 -13.12 3.24
N PHE A 101 -10.86 -13.14 4.39
CA PHE A 101 -9.78 -12.21 4.70
C PHE A 101 -8.43 -12.80 4.29
N CYS A 102 -7.70 -12.06 3.46
CA CYS A 102 -6.30 -12.31 3.18
C CYS A 102 -5.46 -11.15 3.73
N SER A 103 -4.42 -11.46 4.48
CA SER A 103 -3.45 -10.47 4.98
C SER A 103 -2.17 -10.57 4.17
N LEU A 104 -1.70 -9.43 3.66
CA LEU A 104 -0.42 -9.30 2.99
C LEU A 104 0.47 -8.36 3.80
N SER A 105 1.71 -8.77 4.06
CA SER A 105 2.71 -7.94 4.74
C SER A 105 4.00 -7.86 3.95
N VAL A 106 4.54 -6.66 3.82
CA VAL A 106 5.85 -6.41 3.21
C VAL A 106 6.78 -5.88 4.31
N LEU A 107 7.79 -6.68 4.65
CA LEU A 107 8.76 -6.40 5.72
C LEU A 107 10.17 -6.67 5.20
N GLY A 108 11.14 -5.85 5.59
CA GLY A 108 12.52 -5.99 5.09
C GLY A 108 13.18 -7.33 5.40
N TYR A 109 12.85 -7.93 6.55
CA TYR A 109 13.41 -9.21 7.00
C TYR A 109 12.34 -10.27 7.29
N GLY A 110 11.11 -10.07 6.81
CA GLY A 110 9.98 -10.97 7.10
C GLY A 110 9.39 -10.82 8.51
N GLN A 111 8.44 -11.68 8.83
CA GLN A 111 7.69 -11.66 10.11
C GLN A 111 8.41 -12.43 11.24
N THR A 112 9.35 -13.31 10.90
CA THR A 112 10.03 -14.21 11.84
C THR A 112 11.55 -14.16 11.65
N GLY A 113 12.30 -14.59 12.67
CA GLY A 113 13.77 -14.64 12.63
C GLY A 113 14.47 -13.55 13.43
N PRO A 114 15.82 -13.58 13.46
CA PRO A 114 16.61 -12.74 14.37
C PRO A 114 16.67 -11.26 13.96
N MET A 115 16.31 -10.93 12.72
CA MET A 115 16.44 -9.57 12.16
C MET A 115 15.10 -8.82 12.04
N VAL A 116 13.99 -9.39 12.53
CA VAL A 116 12.63 -8.83 12.33
C VAL A 116 12.42 -7.41 12.84
N GLN A 117 13.22 -6.98 13.82
CA GLN A 117 13.15 -5.62 14.39
C GLN A 117 14.06 -4.61 13.66
N ARG A 118 14.83 -5.03 12.66
CA ARG A 118 15.75 -4.14 11.93
C ARG A 118 15.00 -3.36 10.85
N GLY A 119 15.43 -2.11 10.64
CA GLY A 119 14.94 -1.29 9.52
C GLY A 119 15.31 -1.91 8.18
N GLY A 120 14.34 -2.02 7.29
CA GLY A 120 14.49 -2.62 5.95
C GLY A 120 14.45 -1.57 4.84
N TYR A 121 15.39 -0.63 4.84
CA TYR A 121 15.51 0.36 3.76
C TYR A 121 16.15 -0.26 2.52
N ASP A 122 15.89 0.35 1.35
CA ASP A 122 16.35 -0.15 0.05
C ASP A 122 17.88 -0.35 -0.02
N SER A 123 18.65 0.63 0.47
CA SER A 123 20.11 0.52 0.54
C SER A 123 20.60 -0.63 1.43
N ILE A 124 19.89 -0.92 2.53
CA ILE A 124 20.21 -2.06 3.40
C ILE A 124 19.89 -3.37 2.67
N ALA A 125 18.74 -3.43 1.98
CA ALA A 125 18.36 -4.61 1.20
C ALA A 125 19.36 -4.87 0.07
N ALA A 126 19.78 -3.85 -0.67
CA ALA A 126 20.79 -3.94 -1.71
C ALA A 126 22.17 -4.35 -1.16
N ALA A 127 22.57 -3.85 0.00
CA ALA A 127 23.82 -4.28 0.64
C ALA A 127 23.78 -5.74 1.09
N VAL A 128 22.75 -6.12 1.84
CA VAL A 128 22.64 -7.45 2.47
C VAL A 128 22.37 -8.56 1.44
N SER A 129 21.69 -8.25 0.34
CA SER A 129 21.48 -9.19 -0.77
C SER A 129 22.74 -9.44 -1.60
N GLY A 130 23.82 -8.66 -1.40
CA GLY A 130 25.02 -8.72 -2.22
C GLY A 130 24.92 -7.96 -3.55
N LEU A 131 23.80 -7.28 -3.83
CA LEU A 131 23.66 -6.44 -5.05
C LEU A 131 24.77 -5.40 -5.13
N MET A 132 25.05 -4.70 -4.02
CA MET A 132 26.13 -3.70 -3.97
C MET A 132 27.53 -4.28 -4.23
N HIS A 133 27.74 -5.59 -4.02
CA HIS A 133 29.03 -6.22 -4.31
C HIS A 133 29.24 -6.47 -5.81
N ILE A 134 28.15 -6.67 -6.56
CA ILE A 134 28.18 -6.98 -7.99
C ILE A 134 27.90 -5.76 -8.88
N THR A 135 27.42 -4.65 -8.29
CA THR A 135 27.19 -3.37 -8.98
C THR A 135 28.26 -2.36 -8.56
N GLY A 136 29.10 -1.94 -9.51
CA GLY A 136 30.17 -0.96 -9.30
C GLY A 136 29.70 0.47 -9.14
#